data_AF-A0A7C3DEF0-F1
#
_entry.id   AF-A0A7C3DEF0-F1
#
_cell.length_a   1.000
_cell.length_b   1.000
_cell.length_c   1.000
_cell.angle_alpha   90.00
_cell.angle_beta   90.00
_cell.angle_gamma   90.00
#
_symmetry.space_group_name_H-M   'P 1'
#
loop_
_entity.id
_entity.type
_entity.pdbx_description
1 polymer ?
#
loop_
_entity_poly.entity_id
_entity_poly.type
_entity_poly.pdbx_seq_one_letter_code
_entity_poly.pdbx_strand_id
1 'polypeptide(L)'
;MIKKKPLNRSGPFLLFTLSLLVLAVLFLSCSVEKPVAPKWETKLTVPLIDKTFTVWDILGDNDKIFVGQDSVVGLQISKELNRYSVGERLKIDGIQKGFEAEVGNFSVTAPDTAKVGISLAEIYPPAQNIPPGQKTVIPAFDFESPAKAAKPFESFQYVKLAQGTLDITVKNNLPIALGVPPNKPLVAKIWAESPTGEPLDVVTFESQIPAYGKVTESIDLAGHVIPSQIYVAAAGASPGTNGQQVTIDPNWGFTVSAYIHDLKVAEAVAKIPSQHVEHRDVFPIEDSVAIRSATVKRGRIQLSIRNDLPITAAIGYELPDFRRNGTPLHGVLNLPSRQLSEQTIVLDGYTLEPGEGARPGEQALHFNWSFDTQNTGDNMVHLYATDKVVAEIKTDEIVFSQIRGELGNVQIDLEPVTKHVSVPEHLDSLRFGQVTLEVDVQHTLGIPARADIRVQGKNRAGKVTHFEIHPTLDAAQPGETKTQKFVLGPDTPGLIDFMNSLPEEIAVTGKIQIGQPGMIGDVSEDDWVQASVAFRAPLAVAIPEQTTTAKPDTLKMEDGDRQDVVENLHKLQLKAEIENHLPLGASVTFYFARDTVSLYT
;
A
#
# COMPACT_ATOMS: atom_id res chain seq x y z
N MET A 1 82.08 129.69 0.49
CA MET A 1 83.34 130.22 1.08
C MET A 1 84.50 129.50 0.38
N ILE A 2 85.28 130.20 -0.46
CA ILE A 2 86.65 130.71 -0.12
C ILE A 2 87.59 129.51 0.10
N LYS A 3 88.71 129.24 -0.60
CA LYS A 3 89.70 129.97 -1.42
C LYS A 3 90.46 128.89 -2.21
N LYS A 4 90.79 129.03 -3.50
CA LYS A 4 91.95 129.75 -4.07
C LYS A 4 93.33 129.32 -3.55
N LYS A 5 94.12 128.76 -4.50
CA LYS A 5 95.54 129.11 -4.82
C LYS A 5 96.69 128.46 -3.98
N PRO A 6 97.95 128.36 -4.50
CA PRO A 6 98.42 127.53 -5.63
C PRO A 6 99.90 127.01 -5.46
N LEU A 7 100.47 126.42 -6.53
CA LEU A 7 101.89 126.41 -6.99
C LEU A 7 103.01 126.03 -5.99
N ASN A 8 103.98 125.15 -6.30
CA ASN A 8 104.92 125.33 -7.41
C ASN A 8 105.84 124.10 -7.66
N ARG A 9 106.03 123.80 -8.94
CA ARG A 9 107.18 123.24 -9.69
C ARG A 9 108.33 122.50 -8.98
N SER A 10 108.58 121.27 -9.44
CA SER A 10 109.76 120.82 -10.21
C SER A 10 109.52 119.35 -10.62
N GLY A 11 109.29 119.01 -11.89
CA GLY A 11 110.33 118.74 -12.89
C GLY A 11 110.49 117.20 -13.08
N PRO A 12 110.40 116.65 -14.30
CA PRO A 12 109.65 115.41 -14.58
C PRO A 12 110.54 114.26 -15.13
N PHE A 13 109.91 113.20 -15.66
CA PHE A 13 110.34 112.41 -16.84
C PHE A 13 110.74 110.92 -16.73
N LEU A 14 110.85 110.29 -15.54
CA LEU A 14 111.30 108.87 -15.49
C LEU A 14 110.29 107.82 -15.01
N LEU A 15 109.13 108.22 -14.47
CA LEU A 15 108.17 107.28 -13.86
C LEU A 15 106.96 106.94 -14.73
N PHE A 16 106.75 107.62 -15.86
CA PHE A 16 105.58 107.43 -16.72
C PHE A 16 105.73 106.28 -17.72
N THR A 17 106.96 105.85 -18.03
CA THR A 17 107.25 104.74 -18.97
C THR A 17 107.12 103.36 -18.33
N LEU A 18 107.25 103.24 -17.00
CA LEU A 18 107.09 101.96 -16.30
C LEU A 18 105.61 101.59 -16.07
N SER A 19 104.72 102.60 -15.98
CA SER A 19 103.28 102.40 -15.79
C SER A 19 102.54 102.00 -17.07
N LEU A 20 103.09 102.28 -18.25
CA LEU A 20 102.47 101.93 -19.54
C LEU A 20 102.84 100.51 -19.99
N LEU A 21 103.98 99.97 -19.55
CA LEU A 21 104.42 98.60 -19.85
C LEU A 21 103.66 97.55 -19.02
N VAL A 22 103.30 97.87 -17.78
CA VAL A 22 102.51 96.97 -16.91
C VAL A 22 101.05 96.87 -17.36
N LEU A 23 100.50 97.91 -17.99
CA LEU A 23 99.14 97.87 -18.53
C LEU A 23 99.03 97.08 -19.85
N ALA A 24 100.12 96.97 -20.62
CA ALA A 24 100.16 96.17 -21.85
C ALA A 24 100.30 94.65 -21.60
N VAL A 25 100.82 94.23 -20.44
CA VAL A 25 100.98 92.81 -20.07
C VAL A 25 99.68 92.21 -19.49
N LEU A 26 98.70 93.04 -19.10
CA LEU A 26 97.42 92.58 -18.55
C LEU A 26 96.35 92.20 -19.59
N PHE A 27 96.60 92.36 -20.90
CA PHE A 27 95.60 92.10 -21.96
C PHE A 27 95.94 90.91 -22.91
N LEU A 28 96.93 90.06 -22.57
CA LEU A 28 97.36 88.94 -23.46
C LEU A 28 97.30 87.54 -22.83
N SER A 29 96.44 87.31 -21.82
CA SER A 29 96.32 85.99 -21.18
C SER A 29 94.88 85.51 -21.04
N CYS A 30 94.57 84.45 -21.80
CA CYS A 30 93.49 83.47 -21.67
C CYS A 30 92.09 83.76 -22.27
N SER A 31 91.91 83.14 -23.44
CA SER A 31 90.65 82.73 -24.10
C SER A 31 89.71 81.97 -23.17
N VAL A 32 88.46 82.41 -23.09
CA VAL A 32 87.36 81.68 -22.42
C VAL A 32 86.77 80.70 -23.43
N GLU A 33 87.06 79.41 -23.26
CA GLU A 33 86.33 78.33 -23.94
C GLU A 33 84.90 78.25 -23.40
N LYS A 34 83.92 78.00 -24.29
CA LYS A 34 82.51 77.82 -23.89
C LYS A 34 82.41 76.65 -22.90
N PRO A 35 81.62 76.77 -21.82
CA PRO A 35 81.48 75.68 -20.86
C PRO A 35 80.91 74.43 -21.54
N VAL A 36 81.65 73.33 -21.41
CA VAL A 36 81.19 71.98 -21.79
C VAL A 36 80.18 71.54 -20.73
N ALA A 37 79.01 71.06 -21.14
CA ALA A 37 77.99 70.58 -20.20
C ALA A 37 78.59 69.48 -19.30
N PRO A 38 78.40 69.53 -17.97
CA PRO A 38 78.92 68.50 -17.08
C PRO A 38 78.27 67.16 -17.42
N LYS A 39 79.08 66.09 -17.52
CA LYS A 39 78.57 64.72 -17.56
C LYS A 39 78.52 64.22 -16.12
N TRP A 40 77.36 63.73 -15.69
CA TRP A 40 77.20 63.08 -14.39
C TRP A 40 76.65 61.68 -14.60
N GLU A 41 77.21 60.70 -13.89
CA GLU A 41 76.60 59.38 -13.78
C GLU A 41 75.43 59.47 -12.79
N THR A 42 74.25 59.04 -13.22
CA THR A 42 73.06 58.99 -12.37
C THR A 42 72.54 57.57 -12.29
N LYS A 43 71.99 57.20 -11.13
CA LYS A 43 71.31 55.92 -10.96
C LYS A 43 69.81 56.15 -11.12
N LEU A 44 69.26 55.69 -12.23
CA LEU A 44 67.82 55.65 -12.45
C LEU A 44 67.26 54.31 -11.96
N THR A 45 66.31 54.35 -11.01
CA THR A 45 65.55 53.17 -10.60
C THR A 45 64.19 53.24 -11.30
N VAL A 46 63.95 52.28 -12.20
CA VAL A 46 62.66 52.15 -12.88
C VAL A 46 61.91 50.98 -12.23
N PRO A 47 60.74 51.21 -11.61
CA PRO A 47 59.92 50.11 -11.14
C PRO A 47 59.41 49.32 -12.35
N LEU A 48 59.77 48.04 -12.43
CA LEU A 48 59.47 47.21 -13.60
C LEU A 48 58.17 46.43 -13.44
N ILE A 49 57.93 45.85 -12.27
CA ILE A 49 56.76 45.01 -11.99
C ILE A 49 56.48 45.00 -10.50
N ASP A 50 55.21 45.15 -10.14
CA ASP A 50 54.68 44.93 -8.80
C ASP A 50 53.45 44.04 -8.94
N LYS A 51 53.58 42.75 -8.57
CA LYS A 51 52.52 41.75 -8.70
C LYS A 51 52.49 40.84 -7.49
N THR A 52 51.30 40.66 -6.95
CA THR A 52 50.98 39.63 -5.97
C THR A 52 50.32 38.46 -6.68
N PHE A 53 50.81 37.24 -6.44
CA PHE A 53 50.15 36.01 -6.88
C PHE A 53 49.49 35.35 -5.67
N THR A 54 48.20 35.11 -5.75
CA THR A 54 47.42 34.45 -4.71
C THR A 54 47.15 32.99 -5.07
N VAL A 55 46.78 32.19 -4.08
CA VAL A 55 46.32 30.80 -4.31
C VAL A 55 45.10 30.78 -5.24
N TRP A 56 44.25 31.82 -5.21
CA TRP A 56 43.11 31.96 -6.12
C TRP A 56 43.54 32.17 -7.58
N ASP A 57 44.63 32.89 -7.83
CA ASP A 57 45.18 33.06 -9.18
C ASP A 57 45.72 31.73 -9.75
N ILE A 58 46.04 30.76 -8.89
CA ILE A 58 46.51 29.42 -9.25
C ILE A 58 45.34 28.44 -9.42
N LEU A 59 44.32 28.52 -8.56
CA LEU A 59 43.18 27.60 -8.56
C LEU A 59 42.07 27.96 -9.56
N GLY A 60 42.03 29.22 -10.01
CA GLY A 60 41.00 29.75 -10.90
C GLY A 60 39.63 29.94 -10.23
N ASP A 61 38.73 30.66 -10.89
CA ASP A 61 37.33 30.81 -10.44
C ASP A 61 36.62 29.46 -10.55
N ASN A 62 36.52 28.72 -9.43
CA ASN A 62 35.80 27.46 -9.36
C ASN A 62 34.82 27.45 -8.18
N ASP A 63 33.53 27.31 -8.47
CA ASP A 63 32.42 27.28 -7.52
C ASP A 63 32.44 26.06 -6.56
N LYS A 64 33.28 25.07 -6.86
CA LYS A 64 33.46 23.85 -6.06
C LYS A 64 34.58 23.94 -5.04
N ILE A 65 35.40 24.99 -5.10
CA ILE A 65 36.50 25.21 -4.17
C ILE A 65 36.05 26.24 -3.13
N PHE A 66 36.13 25.88 -1.86
CA PHE A 66 35.81 26.79 -0.76
C PHE A 66 37.01 26.92 0.18
N VAL A 67 37.07 28.02 0.94
CA VAL A 67 38.05 28.18 2.02
C VAL A 67 37.31 28.03 3.35
N GLY A 68 37.73 27.04 4.14
CA GLY A 68 37.22 26.78 5.48
C GLY A 68 37.61 27.89 6.47
N GLN A 69 36.98 27.88 7.65
CA GLN A 69 37.24 28.86 8.71
C GLN A 69 38.69 28.86 9.23
N ASP A 70 39.42 27.77 8.98
CA ASP A 70 40.81 27.51 9.31
C ASP A 70 41.78 27.87 8.16
N SER A 71 41.29 28.56 7.12
CA SER A 71 42.05 28.86 5.89
C SER A 71 42.47 27.62 5.09
N VAL A 72 41.87 26.46 5.36
CA VAL A 72 42.10 25.24 4.56
C VAL A 72 41.21 25.29 3.32
N VAL A 73 41.82 25.11 2.15
CA VAL A 73 41.09 24.98 0.89
C VAL A 73 40.40 23.62 0.87
N GLY A 74 39.10 23.60 0.62
CA GLY A 74 38.28 22.40 0.55
C GLY A 74 37.60 22.25 -0.80
N LEU A 75 37.30 21.02 -1.17
CA LEU A 75 36.46 20.66 -2.31
C LEU A 75 35.04 20.38 -1.80
N GLN A 76 34.04 21.06 -2.35
CA GLN A 76 32.63 20.79 -2.13
C GLN A 76 31.96 20.36 -3.44
N ILE A 77 31.29 19.21 -3.42
CA ILE A 77 30.43 18.74 -4.52
C ILE A 77 29.05 18.49 -3.93
N SER A 78 28.09 19.36 -4.24
CA SER A 78 26.70 19.24 -3.77
C SER A 78 25.74 18.91 -4.91
N LYS A 79 24.73 18.09 -4.62
CA LYS A 79 23.67 17.73 -5.57
C LYS A 79 22.36 17.40 -4.87
N GLU A 80 21.28 17.94 -5.40
CA GLU A 80 19.91 17.55 -5.06
C GLU A 80 19.44 16.41 -5.99
N LEU A 81 18.88 15.36 -5.40
CA LEU A 81 18.28 14.23 -6.10
C LEU A 81 16.79 14.49 -6.39
N ASN A 82 16.23 13.69 -7.29
CA ASN A 82 14.81 13.75 -7.62
C ASN A 82 13.96 13.44 -6.38
N ARG A 83 12.77 14.04 -6.35
CA ARG A 83 11.72 13.67 -5.41
C ARG A 83 11.03 12.40 -5.89
N TYR A 84 10.88 11.44 -4.99
CA TYR A 84 10.14 10.20 -5.23
C TYR A 84 8.89 10.17 -4.37
N SER A 85 7.71 10.08 -4.99
CA SER A 85 6.45 9.91 -4.27
C SER A 85 6.14 8.44 -4.03
N VAL A 86 5.34 8.17 -2.99
CA VAL A 86 4.75 6.86 -2.72
C VAL A 86 3.86 6.44 -3.88
N GLY A 87 2.97 7.32 -4.37
CA GLY A 87 2.11 7.07 -5.52
C GLY A 87 1.19 5.85 -5.32
N GLU A 88 0.86 5.14 -6.41
CA GLU A 88 -0.03 3.96 -6.40
C GLU A 88 0.63 2.68 -5.81
N ARG A 89 1.66 2.82 -4.96
CA ARG A 89 2.33 1.67 -4.32
C ARG A 89 1.59 1.11 -3.11
N LEU A 90 0.62 1.86 -2.59
CA LEU A 90 -0.26 1.43 -1.50
C LEU A 90 -1.38 0.58 -2.09
N LYS A 91 -1.18 -0.74 -2.14
CA LYS A 91 -2.14 -1.66 -2.75
C LYS A 91 -2.16 -3.03 -2.09
N ILE A 92 -3.29 -3.72 -2.23
CA ILE A 92 -3.44 -5.14 -1.92
C ILE A 92 -3.85 -5.88 -3.19
N ASP A 93 -3.35 -7.10 -3.31
CA ASP A 93 -3.67 -7.96 -4.45
C ASP A 93 -5.14 -8.39 -4.42
N GLY A 94 -5.67 -8.63 -5.61
CA GLY A 94 -7.03 -9.14 -5.78
C GLY A 94 -7.15 -10.59 -5.31
N ILE A 95 -8.33 -10.94 -4.80
CA ILE A 95 -8.68 -12.31 -4.43
C ILE A 95 -9.77 -12.85 -5.35
N GLN A 96 -9.74 -14.16 -5.60
CA GLN A 96 -10.81 -14.87 -6.28
C GLN A 96 -11.19 -16.07 -5.41
N LYS A 97 -12.46 -16.16 -5.01
CA LYS A 97 -12.95 -17.24 -4.16
C LYS A 97 -14.33 -17.69 -4.59
N GLY A 98 -14.48 -19.00 -4.74
CA GLY A 98 -15.75 -19.66 -5.00
C GLY A 98 -16.35 -20.20 -3.70
N PHE A 99 -17.68 -20.15 -3.62
CA PHE A 99 -18.49 -20.67 -2.52
C PHE A 99 -19.64 -21.48 -3.10
N GLU A 100 -19.99 -22.56 -2.44
CA GLU A 100 -21.19 -23.32 -2.73
C GLU A 100 -21.97 -23.49 -1.44
N ALA A 101 -23.26 -23.21 -1.50
CA ALA A 101 -24.19 -23.43 -0.39
C ALA A 101 -25.34 -24.31 -0.88
N GLU A 102 -25.44 -25.51 -0.32
CA GLU A 102 -26.60 -26.38 -0.52
C GLU A 102 -27.79 -25.88 0.30
N VAL A 103 -29.01 -26.11 -0.19
CA VAL A 103 -30.25 -25.77 0.54
C VAL A 103 -30.32 -26.49 1.89
N GLY A 104 -29.82 -27.74 1.94
CA GLY A 104 -29.99 -28.63 3.07
C GLY A 104 -31.46 -29.05 3.26
N ASN A 105 -31.76 -29.65 4.42
CA ASN A 105 -33.14 -30.04 4.69
C ASN A 105 -34.03 -28.81 4.87
N PHE A 106 -35.07 -28.69 4.02
CA PHE A 106 -35.94 -27.51 3.96
C PHE A 106 -37.32 -27.80 4.55
N SER A 107 -38.09 -26.73 4.77
CA SER A 107 -39.46 -26.82 5.26
C SER A 107 -40.44 -26.71 4.10
N VAL A 108 -41.51 -27.51 4.13
CA VAL A 108 -42.64 -27.42 3.19
C VAL A 108 -43.87 -26.83 3.89
N THR A 109 -44.85 -26.35 3.14
CA THR A 109 -46.13 -25.96 3.75
C THR A 109 -46.76 -27.17 4.44
N ALA A 110 -47.12 -27.00 5.72
CA ALA A 110 -47.72 -28.06 6.52
C ALA A 110 -48.99 -28.61 5.82
N PRO A 111 -49.15 -29.94 5.70
CA PRO A 111 -50.36 -30.51 5.14
C PRO A 111 -51.56 -30.39 6.09
N ASP A 112 -52.76 -30.43 5.53
CA ASP A 112 -53.98 -30.59 6.30
C ASP A 112 -54.03 -31.97 6.99
N THR A 113 -54.84 -32.11 8.05
CA THR A 113 -55.10 -33.42 8.67
C THR A 113 -55.85 -34.34 7.71
N ALA A 114 -55.27 -35.48 7.35
CA ALA A 114 -55.95 -36.55 6.62
C ALA A 114 -56.91 -37.29 7.55
N LYS A 115 -58.14 -37.58 7.11
CA LYS A 115 -59.17 -38.23 7.93
C LYS A 115 -59.93 -39.28 7.14
N VAL A 116 -60.15 -40.44 7.75
CA VAL A 116 -61.06 -41.48 7.25
C VAL A 116 -62.08 -41.86 8.32
N GLY A 117 -63.35 -42.00 7.92
CA GLY A 117 -64.40 -42.53 8.78
C GLY A 117 -64.61 -44.01 8.52
N ILE A 118 -64.68 -44.81 9.59
CA ILE A 118 -64.96 -46.25 9.54
C ILE A 118 -66.25 -46.50 10.33
N SER A 119 -67.26 -47.01 9.66
CA SER A 119 -68.59 -47.26 10.23
C SER A 119 -68.67 -48.61 10.93
N LEU A 120 -69.63 -48.76 11.84
CA LEU A 120 -69.91 -50.01 12.52
C LEU A 120 -70.28 -51.12 11.52
N ALA A 121 -71.07 -50.79 10.50
CA ALA A 121 -71.46 -51.74 9.45
C ALA A 121 -70.27 -52.30 8.65
N GLU A 122 -69.14 -51.60 8.60
CA GLU A 122 -67.93 -52.04 7.91
C GLU A 122 -67.08 -52.99 8.76
N ILE A 123 -67.04 -52.78 10.08
CA ILE A 123 -66.25 -53.61 11.00
C ILE A 123 -67.07 -54.75 11.63
N TYR A 124 -68.40 -54.61 11.64
CA TYR A 124 -69.36 -55.58 12.16
C TYR A 124 -70.55 -55.69 11.19
N PRO A 125 -70.42 -56.47 10.09
CA PRO A 125 -71.44 -56.59 9.05
C PRO A 125 -72.87 -56.92 9.54
N PRO A 126 -73.08 -57.71 10.61
CA PRO A 126 -74.43 -57.94 11.15
C PRO A 126 -75.17 -56.65 11.58
N ALA A 127 -74.46 -55.55 11.86
CA ALA A 127 -75.06 -54.26 12.17
C ALA A 127 -75.96 -53.73 11.04
N GLN A 128 -75.73 -54.11 9.78
CA GLN A 128 -76.56 -53.66 8.65
C GLN A 128 -78.05 -54.04 8.79
N ASN A 129 -78.35 -55.08 9.57
CA ASN A 129 -79.71 -55.54 9.81
C ASN A 129 -80.35 -54.91 11.06
N ILE A 130 -79.68 -53.94 11.71
CA ILE A 130 -80.15 -53.29 12.94
C ILE A 130 -80.72 -51.91 12.57
N PRO A 131 -82.03 -51.67 12.71
CA PRO A 131 -82.63 -50.35 12.56
C PRO A 131 -81.89 -49.26 13.35
N PRO A 132 -81.61 -48.08 12.75
CA PRO A 132 -81.00 -46.96 13.44
C PRO A 132 -81.75 -46.59 14.74
N GLY A 133 -81.01 -46.46 15.84
CA GLY A 133 -81.56 -46.12 17.16
C GLY A 133 -82.12 -47.31 17.95
N GLN A 134 -82.07 -48.54 17.42
CA GLN A 134 -82.48 -49.72 18.16
C GLN A 134 -81.50 -50.04 19.29
N LYS A 135 -82.03 -50.48 20.44
CA LYS A 135 -81.25 -51.02 21.54
C LYS A 135 -80.97 -52.51 21.32
N THR A 136 -79.71 -52.89 21.36
CA THR A 136 -79.28 -54.28 21.16
C THR A 136 -77.97 -54.57 21.89
N VAL A 137 -77.60 -55.85 21.98
CA VAL A 137 -76.30 -56.30 22.48
C VAL A 137 -75.40 -56.55 21.28
N ILE A 138 -74.16 -56.04 21.32
CA ILE A 138 -73.13 -56.40 20.35
C ILE A 138 -72.18 -57.40 21.04
N PRO A 139 -72.04 -58.63 20.52
CA PRO A 139 -71.06 -59.58 21.05
C PRO A 139 -69.63 -59.11 20.76
N ALA A 140 -68.63 -59.69 21.41
CA ALA A 140 -67.24 -59.45 21.03
C ALA A 140 -66.97 -59.92 19.58
N PHE A 141 -66.16 -59.18 18.84
CA PHE A 141 -65.81 -59.51 17.46
C PHE A 141 -64.42 -58.99 17.10
N ASP A 142 -63.80 -59.66 16.13
CA ASP A 142 -62.60 -59.17 15.44
C ASP A 142 -63.02 -58.45 14.15
N PHE A 143 -62.20 -57.53 13.69
CA PHE A 143 -62.47 -56.80 12.46
C PHE A 143 -61.21 -56.36 11.73
N GLU A 144 -61.39 -56.15 10.44
CA GLU A 144 -60.48 -55.41 9.56
C GLU A 144 -61.35 -54.56 8.63
N SER A 145 -61.17 -53.24 8.68
CA SER A 145 -61.90 -52.33 7.82
C SER A 145 -61.32 -52.36 6.40
N PRO A 146 -62.11 -52.08 5.35
CA PRO A 146 -61.54 -51.79 4.04
C PRO A 146 -60.60 -50.58 4.14
N ALA A 147 -59.50 -50.62 3.39
CA ALA A 147 -58.62 -49.46 3.25
C ALA A 147 -59.34 -48.35 2.49
N LYS A 148 -59.34 -47.14 3.06
CA LYS A 148 -59.98 -45.96 2.47
C LYS A 148 -58.96 -44.89 2.13
N ALA A 149 -59.11 -44.28 0.96
CA ALA A 149 -58.38 -43.08 0.61
C ALA A 149 -58.79 -41.93 1.54
N ALA A 150 -57.82 -41.26 2.16
CA ALA A 150 -58.05 -39.97 2.80
C ALA A 150 -58.21 -38.86 1.74
N LYS A 151 -58.59 -37.64 2.14
CA LYS A 151 -58.46 -36.49 1.23
C LYS A 151 -56.96 -36.29 0.89
N PRO A 152 -56.57 -36.11 -0.39
CA PRO A 152 -55.20 -35.79 -0.73
C PRO A 152 -54.71 -34.50 -0.04
N PHE A 153 -53.44 -34.48 0.37
CA PHE A 153 -52.75 -33.28 0.81
C PHE A 153 -52.55 -32.32 -0.38
N GLU A 154 -52.90 -31.04 -0.20
CA GLU A 154 -52.78 -30.03 -1.26
C GLU A 154 -51.43 -29.28 -1.24
N SER A 155 -50.63 -29.46 -0.17
CA SER A 155 -49.35 -28.78 -0.01
C SER A 155 -48.20 -29.44 -0.79
N PHE A 156 -48.34 -30.72 -1.18
CA PHE A 156 -47.31 -31.44 -1.94
C PHE A 156 -47.90 -32.58 -2.77
N GLN A 157 -47.18 -32.98 -3.83
CA GLN A 157 -47.40 -34.25 -4.53
C GLN A 157 -46.70 -35.39 -3.81
N TYR A 158 -45.47 -35.17 -3.35
CA TYR A 158 -44.77 -36.05 -2.43
C TYR A 158 -43.70 -35.28 -1.65
N VAL A 159 -43.33 -35.84 -0.49
CA VAL A 159 -42.21 -35.38 0.33
C VAL A 159 -41.38 -36.59 0.77
N LYS A 160 -40.05 -36.48 0.65
CA LYS A 160 -39.09 -37.41 1.26
C LYS A 160 -38.58 -36.78 2.54
N LEU A 161 -38.90 -37.38 3.68
CA LEU A 161 -38.68 -36.79 4.99
C LEU A 161 -37.29 -37.13 5.52
N ALA A 162 -36.54 -36.10 5.91
CA ALA A 162 -35.38 -36.25 6.78
C ALA A 162 -35.81 -36.32 8.25
N GLN A 163 -36.87 -35.58 8.61
CA GLN A 163 -37.51 -35.57 9.92
C GLN A 163 -38.99 -35.27 9.75
N GLY A 164 -39.83 -35.86 10.61
CA GLY A 164 -41.24 -35.51 10.72
C GLY A 164 -41.92 -36.43 11.72
N THR A 165 -43.04 -35.98 12.28
CA THR A 165 -43.85 -36.79 13.19
C THR A 165 -45.26 -36.92 12.64
N LEU A 166 -45.81 -38.12 12.72
CA LEU A 166 -47.21 -38.39 12.41
C LEU A 166 -47.97 -38.77 13.68
N ASP A 167 -48.95 -37.95 14.02
CA ASP A 167 -49.94 -38.23 15.04
C ASP A 167 -51.14 -38.94 14.42
N ILE A 168 -51.38 -40.18 14.83
CA ILE A 168 -52.60 -40.92 14.52
C ILE A 168 -53.56 -40.85 15.70
N THR A 169 -54.67 -40.14 15.50
CA THR A 169 -55.74 -40.06 16.47
C THR A 169 -56.93 -40.91 16.05
N VAL A 170 -57.36 -41.83 16.90
CA VAL A 170 -58.62 -42.56 16.74
C VAL A 170 -59.65 -41.92 17.65
N LYS A 171 -60.69 -41.32 17.07
CA LYS A 171 -61.87 -40.82 17.78
C LYS A 171 -63.01 -41.82 17.62
N ASN A 172 -63.30 -42.54 18.67
CA ASN A 172 -64.39 -43.50 18.69
C ASN A 172 -65.71 -42.79 18.98
N ASN A 173 -66.71 -42.88 18.10
CA ASN A 173 -68.07 -42.40 18.37
C ASN A 173 -69.07 -43.54 18.55
N LEU A 174 -68.57 -44.77 18.76
CA LEU A 174 -69.39 -45.95 19.02
C LEU A 174 -69.62 -46.15 20.52
N PRO A 175 -70.74 -46.77 20.93
CA PRO A 175 -71.01 -47.22 22.30
C PRO A 175 -70.24 -48.50 22.70
N ILE A 176 -69.27 -48.93 21.90
CA ILE A 176 -68.39 -50.06 22.17
C ILE A 176 -66.94 -49.58 22.16
N ALA A 177 -66.10 -50.16 23.00
CA ALA A 177 -64.67 -49.87 22.98
C ALA A 177 -63.98 -50.55 21.78
N LEU A 178 -62.83 -50.01 21.36
CA LEU A 178 -62.02 -50.55 20.27
C LEU A 178 -60.64 -50.98 20.81
N GLY A 179 -60.18 -52.14 20.38
CA GLY A 179 -58.98 -52.80 20.89
C GLY A 179 -59.25 -53.65 22.14
N VAL A 180 -58.54 -54.78 22.23
CA VAL A 180 -58.43 -55.64 23.41
C VAL A 180 -56.94 -55.93 23.68
N PRO A 181 -56.15 -54.90 24.06
CA PRO A 181 -54.73 -55.06 24.34
C PRO A 181 -54.49 -55.95 25.57
N PRO A 182 -53.37 -56.70 25.63
CA PRO A 182 -52.34 -56.79 24.60
C PRO A 182 -52.67 -57.79 23.47
N ASN A 183 -53.75 -58.57 23.59
CA ASN A 183 -53.99 -59.72 22.69
C ASN A 183 -54.43 -59.31 21.28
N LYS A 184 -55.32 -58.31 21.16
CA LYS A 184 -55.84 -57.78 19.89
C LYS A 184 -55.99 -56.26 19.98
N PRO A 185 -54.89 -55.50 20.10
CA PRO A 185 -54.95 -54.04 20.10
C PRO A 185 -55.58 -53.53 18.81
N LEU A 186 -56.04 -52.29 18.83
CA LEU A 186 -56.36 -51.63 17.56
C LEU A 186 -55.05 -51.33 16.85
N VAL A 187 -54.99 -51.59 15.55
CA VAL A 187 -53.90 -51.18 14.68
C VAL A 187 -54.46 -50.31 13.55
N ALA A 188 -53.79 -49.19 13.26
CA ALA A 188 -54.03 -48.39 12.07
C ALA A 188 -52.94 -48.68 11.05
N LYS A 189 -53.32 -49.29 9.92
CA LYS A 189 -52.43 -49.56 8.79
C LYS A 189 -52.52 -48.41 7.81
N ILE A 190 -51.37 -47.87 7.42
CA ILE A 190 -51.27 -46.68 6.55
C ILE A 190 -50.50 -47.08 5.29
N TRP A 191 -51.03 -46.79 4.11
CA TRP A 191 -50.33 -47.01 2.84
C TRP A 191 -50.09 -45.70 2.11
N ALA A 192 -48.91 -45.59 1.51
CA ALA A 192 -48.54 -44.51 0.60
C ALA A 192 -49.17 -44.69 -0.81
N GLU A 193 -49.44 -45.92 -1.22
CA GLU A 193 -50.01 -46.22 -2.54
C GLU A 193 -51.28 -47.07 -2.41
N SER A 194 -51.80 -47.57 -3.54
CA SER A 194 -52.91 -48.53 -3.56
C SER A 194 -52.65 -49.66 -2.54
N PRO A 195 -53.64 -50.07 -1.73
CA PRO A 195 -53.49 -50.98 -0.60
C PRO A 195 -53.35 -52.46 -1.05
N THR A 196 -52.42 -52.71 -1.97
CA THR A 196 -52.11 -54.04 -2.54
C THR A 196 -50.75 -54.57 -2.11
N GLY A 197 -49.94 -53.76 -1.40
CA GLY A 197 -48.63 -54.12 -0.85
C GLY A 197 -48.53 -53.91 0.66
N GLU A 198 -47.31 -53.93 1.20
CA GLU A 198 -47.05 -53.65 2.62
C GLU A 198 -47.45 -52.21 2.98
N PRO A 199 -48.03 -51.99 4.18
CA PRO A 199 -48.27 -50.64 4.68
C PRO A 199 -46.95 -49.88 4.83
N LEU A 200 -47.01 -48.57 4.59
CA LEU A 200 -45.96 -47.62 4.93
C LEU A 200 -45.61 -47.72 6.42
N ASP A 201 -46.65 -47.75 7.26
CA ASP A 201 -46.50 -47.94 8.70
C ASP A 201 -47.75 -48.60 9.31
N VAL A 202 -47.57 -49.24 10.47
CA VAL A 202 -48.62 -49.89 11.27
C VAL A 202 -48.55 -49.35 12.70
N VAL A 203 -49.47 -48.44 13.01
CA VAL A 203 -49.55 -47.82 14.33
C VAL A 203 -50.39 -48.69 15.25
N THR A 204 -49.79 -49.17 16.34
CA THR A 204 -50.46 -50.01 17.34
C THR A 204 -50.87 -49.18 18.54
N PHE A 205 -52.14 -49.28 18.94
CA PHE A 205 -52.66 -48.62 20.13
C PHE A 205 -52.54 -49.56 21.33
N GLU A 206 -51.59 -49.26 22.22
CA GLU A 206 -51.29 -50.09 23.41
C GLU A 206 -52.41 -50.02 24.47
N SER A 207 -53.27 -49.02 24.38
CA SER A 207 -54.45 -48.86 25.23
C SER A 207 -55.74 -49.10 24.47
N GLN A 208 -56.74 -49.63 25.18
CA GLN A 208 -58.09 -49.74 24.64
C GLN A 208 -58.66 -48.34 24.43
N ILE A 209 -59.26 -48.11 23.26
CA ILE A 209 -59.95 -46.85 22.97
C ILE A 209 -61.38 -46.95 23.52
N PRO A 210 -61.73 -46.16 24.55
CA PRO A 210 -63.04 -46.28 25.18
C PRO A 210 -64.19 -45.95 24.23
N ALA A 211 -65.39 -46.43 24.56
CA ALA A 211 -66.62 -45.96 23.91
C ALA A 211 -66.71 -44.43 24.03
N TYR A 212 -67.02 -43.75 22.93
CA TYR A 212 -67.04 -42.27 22.83
C TYR A 212 -65.71 -41.56 23.16
N GLY A 213 -64.61 -42.32 23.29
CA GLY A 213 -63.29 -41.82 23.66
C GLY A 213 -62.42 -41.46 22.46
N LYS A 214 -61.20 -41.01 22.77
CA LYS A 214 -60.14 -40.82 21.78
C LYS A 214 -58.78 -41.24 22.34
N VAL A 215 -57.91 -41.74 21.48
CA VAL A 215 -56.49 -42.01 21.79
C VAL A 215 -55.65 -41.51 20.62
N THR A 216 -54.46 -41.01 20.91
CA THR A 216 -53.47 -40.57 19.92
C THR A 216 -52.19 -41.34 20.16
N GLU A 217 -51.58 -41.83 19.08
CA GLU A 217 -50.24 -42.39 19.05
C GLU A 217 -49.40 -41.61 18.03
N SER A 218 -48.10 -41.46 18.31
CA SER A 218 -47.18 -40.71 17.46
C SER A 218 -46.09 -41.63 16.92
N ILE A 219 -45.77 -41.48 15.65
CA ILE A 219 -44.69 -42.22 14.98
C ILE A 219 -43.70 -41.28 14.30
N ASP A 220 -42.44 -41.70 14.24
CA ASP A 220 -41.39 -41.01 13.49
C ASP A 220 -41.50 -41.34 12.00
N LEU A 221 -41.52 -40.30 11.17
CA LEU A 221 -41.56 -40.43 9.72
C LEU A 221 -40.19 -40.23 9.06
N ALA A 222 -39.10 -40.09 9.82
CA ALA A 222 -37.76 -39.98 9.24
C ALA A 222 -37.47 -41.11 8.24
N GLY A 223 -36.97 -40.73 7.06
CA GLY A 223 -36.64 -41.66 5.96
C GLY A 223 -37.83 -42.07 5.09
N HIS A 224 -39.07 -41.79 5.47
CA HIS A 224 -40.24 -42.14 4.68
C HIS A 224 -40.47 -41.19 3.50
N VAL A 225 -41.11 -41.71 2.45
CA VAL A 225 -41.65 -40.93 1.34
C VAL A 225 -43.16 -40.90 1.48
N ILE A 226 -43.72 -39.70 1.67
CA ILE A 226 -45.16 -39.48 1.85
C ILE A 226 -45.72 -38.86 0.58
N PRO A 227 -46.58 -39.54 -0.17
CA PRO A 227 -47.30 -38.96 -1.30
C PRO A 227 -48.52 -38.14 -0.82
N SER A 228 -49.08 -37.34 -1.73
CA SER A 228 -50.28 -36.53 -1.47
C SER A 228 -51.47 -37.37 -1.00
N GLN A 229 -51.62 -38.59 -1.52
CA GLN A 229 -52.73 -39.48 -1.23
C GLN A 229 -52.25 -40.63 -0.34
N ILE A 230 -52.87 -40.79 0.83
CA ILE A 230 -52.67 -41.95 1.71
C ILE A 230 -53.94 -42.78 1.82
N TYR A 231 -53.78 -44.06 2.16
CA TYR A 231 -54.87 -44.96 2.48
C TYR A 231 -54.74 -45.42 3.92
N VAL A 232 -55.87 -45.53 4.62
CA VAL A 232 -55.91 -45.95 6.01
C VAL A 232 -56.93 -47.06 6.18
N ALA A 233 -56.53 -48.13 6.88
CA ALA A 233 -57.41 -49.16 7.39
C ALA A 233 -57.18 -49.33 8.89
N ALA A 234 -58.18 -49.85 9.59
CA ALA A 234 -58.05 -50.24 10.99
C ALA A 234 -58.38 -51.72 11.14
N ALA A 235 -57.58 -52.43 11.93
CA ALA A 235 -57.83 -53.81 12.30
C ALA A 235 -57.71 -53.96 13.82
N GLY A 236 -58.40 -54.93 14.39
CA GLY A 236 -58.36 -55.18 15.83
C GLY A 236 -59.57 -55.98 16.29
N ALA A 237 -59.93 -55.81 17.54
CA ALA A 237 -61.13 -56.42 18.12
C ALA A 237 -61.93 -55.42 18.95
N SER A 238 -63.21 -55.69 19.16
CA SER A 238 -64.04 -55.03 20.14
C SER A 238 -64.53 -56.05 21.16
N PRO A 239 -64.56 -55.74 22.47
CA PRO A 239 -65.23 -56.58 23.46
C PRO A 239 -66.76 -56.58 23.31
N GLY A 240 -67.30 -55.78 22.37
CA GLY A 240 -68.74 -55.56 22.24
C GLY A 240 -69.28 -54.76 23.43
N THR A 241 -70.53 -55.04 23.82
CA THR A 241 -71.21 -54.34 24.92
C THR A 241 -71.18 -55.10 26.24
N ASN A 242 -70.41 -56.20 26.33
CA ASN A 242 -70.37 -57.08 27.51
C ASN A 242 -71.77 -57.50 28.02
N GLY A 243 -72.71 -57.74 27.10
CA GLY A 243 -74.08 -58.14 27.42
C GLY A 243 -75.05 -56.99 27.73
N GLN A 244 -74.59 -55.73 27.76
CA GLN A 244 -75.47 -54.58 27.97
C GLN A 244 -76.19 -54.17 26.68
N GLN A 245 -77.46 -53.78 26.80
CA GLN A 245 -78.20 -53.18 25.68
C GLN A 245 -77.81 -51.72 25.51
N VAL A 246 -77.28 -51.38 24.34
CA VAL A 246 -76.93 -50.00 23.97
C VAL A 246 -77.67 -49.60 22.70
N THR A 247 -77.93 -48.31 22.55
CA THR A 247 -78.48 -47.75 21.30
C THR A 247 -77.41 -47.79 20.22
N ILE A 248 -77.74 -48.38 19.07
CA ILE A 248 -76.85 -48.52 17.92
C ILE A 248 -77.46 -47.85 16.68
N ASP A 249 -76.62 -47.17 15.92
CA ASP A 249 -76.87 -46.83 14.52
C ASP A 249 -75.75 -47.46 13.68
N PRO A 250 -76.07 -48.26 12.64
CA PRO A 250 -75.05 -48.89 11.79
C PRO A 250 -74.12 -47.90 11.09
N ASN A 251 -74.55 -46.63 10.93
CA ASN A 251 -73.77 -45.56 10.31
C ASN A 251 -72.87 -44.84 11.31
N TRP A 252 -73.02 -45.06 12.61
CA TRP A 252 -72.04 -44.58 13.58
C TRP A 252 -70.71 -45.29 13.37
N GLY A 253 -69.64 -44.68 13.84
CA GLY A 253 -68.31 -45.16 13.54
C GLY A 253 -67.25 -44.48 14.37
N PHE A 254 -66.01 -44.74 14.01
CA PHE A 254 -64.86 -44.02 14.52
C PHE A 254 -64.14 -43.34 13.37
N THR A 255 -63.34 -42.33 13.71
CA THR A 255 -62.52 -41.59 12.75
C THR A 255 -61.07 -41.84 13.07
N VAL A 256 -60.29 -42.19 12.05
CA VAL A 256 -58.83 -42.20 12.13
C VAL A 256 -58.34 -40.91 11.47
N SER A 257 -57.61 -40.09 12.22
CA SER A 257 -57.05 -38.82 11.75
C SER A 257 -55.52 -38.90 11.78
N ALA A 258 -54.88 -38.52 10.69
CA ALA A 258 -53.44 -38.48 10.49
C ALA A 258 -53.01 -37.01 10.37
N TYR A 259 -52.23 -36.54 11.35
CA TYR A 259 -51.71 -35.17 11.39
C TYR A 259 -50.17 -35.19 11.37
N ILE A 260 -49.59 -34.54 10.36
CA ILE A 260 -48.15 -34.51 10.15
C ILE A 260 -47.61 -33.14 10.56
N HIS A 261 -46.58 -33.11 11.39
CA HIS A 261 -45.91 -31.87 11.81
C HIS A 261 -44.38 -32.04 11.91
N ASP A 262 -43.69 -30.95 12.22
CA ASP A 262 -42.22 -30.88 12.37
C ASP A 262 -41.43 -31.41 11.17
N LEU A 263 -41.93 -31.09 9.97
CA LEU A 263 -41.36 -31.58 8.72
C LEU A 263 -40.02 -30.92 8.38
N LYS A 264 -38.99 -31.75 8.21
CA LYS A 264 -37.78 -31.42 7.47
C LYS A 264 -37.64 -32.36 6.29
N VAL A 265 -37.50 -31.79 5.11
CA VAL A 265 -37.64 -32.49 3.84
C VAL A 265 -36.31 -32.51 3.10
N ALA A 266 -35.93 -33.68 2.62
CA ALA A 266 -34.72 -33.88 1.83
C ALA A 266 -34.97 -33.73 0.32
N GLU A 267 -36.20 -34.01 -0.12
CA GLU A 267 -36.64 -33.88 -1.51
C GLU A 267 -38.16 -33.74 -1.54
N ALA A 268 -38.71 -32.88 -2.38
CA ALA A 268 -40.16 -32.81 -2.58
C ALA A 268 -40.56 -32.20 -3.92
N VAL A 269 -41.77 -32.55 -4.35
CA VAL A 269 -42.58 -31.73 -5.26
C VAL A 269 -43.68 -31.09 -4.43
N ALA A 270 -43.47 -29.85 -3.98
CA ALA A 270 -44.29 -29.20 -2.97
C ALA A 270 -44.41 -27.68 -3.14
N LYS A 271 -45.41 -27.10 -2.47
CA LYS A 271 -45.47 -25.66 -2.19
C LYS A 271 -44.42 -25.37 -1.11
N ILE A 272 -43.42 -24.58 -1.49
CA ILE A 272 -42.30 -24.19 -0.64
C ILE A 272 -42.58 -22.79 -0.06
N PRO A 273 -42.70 -22.66 1.27
CA PRO A 273 -42.76 -21.36 1.93
C PRO A 273 -41.40 -20.68 1.87
N SER A 274 -41.37 -19.36 2.10
CA SER A 274 -40.12 -18.60 2.18
C SER A 274 -39.17 -19.22 3.21
N GLN A 275 -37.92 -19.42 2.81
CA GLN A 275 -36.83 -19.83 3.68
C GLN A 275 -35.91 -18.63 3.92
N HIS A 276 -35.31 -18.59 5.10
CA HIS A 276 -34.36 -17.56 5.49
C HIS A 276 -33.15 -18.23 6.15
N VAL A 277 -31.96 -17.90 5.67
CA VAL A 277 -30.68 -18.35 6.22
C VAL A 277 -29.79 -17.14 6.39
N GLU A 278 -29.08 -17.05 7.51
CA GLU A 278 -28.05 -16.04 7.73
C GLU A 278 -26.71 -16.72 8.01
N HIS A 279 -25.64 -16.12 7.52
CA HIS A 279 -24.28 -16.56 7.80
C HIS A 279 -23.35 -15.38 8.05
N ARG A 280 -22.25 -15.68 8.74
CA ARG A 280 -21.16 -14.74 8.98
C ARG A 280 -19.85 -15.43 8.64
N ASP A 281 -19.18 -14.92 7.63
CA ASP A 281 -17.90 -15.41 7.15
C ASP A 281 -16.78 -14.45 7.54
N VAL A 282 -15.58 -15.00 7.63
CA VAL A 282 -14.35 -14.28 7.96
C VAL A 282 -13.27 -14.68 6.95
N PHE A 283 -12.65 -13.70 6.31
CA PHE A 283 -11.62 -13.88 5.28
C PHE A 283 -10.28 -13.36 5.77
N PRO A 284 -9.29 -14.23 6.04
CA PRO A 284 -7.99 -13.77 6.50
C PRO A 284 -7.31 -12.88 5.45
N ILE A 285 -6.66 -11.82 5.91
CA ILE A 285 -5.76 -10.98 5.11
C ILE A 285 -4.36 -11.56 5.30
N GLU A 286 -3.87 -12.29 4.30
CA GLU A 286 -2.58 -13.00 4.35
C GLU A 286 -1.36 -12.09 4.07
N ASP A 287 -1.55 -10.77 4.06
CA ASP A 287 -0.51 -9.81 3.77
C ASP A 287 0.41 -9.53 4.96
N SER A 288 1.65 -9.17 4.64
CA SER A 288 2.66 -8.61 5.57
C SER A 288 2.29 -7.26 6.21
N VAL A 289 1.09 -6.75 5.93
CA VAL A 289 0.63 -5.42 6.33
C VAL A 289 -0.50 -5.59 7.33
N ALA A 290 -0.45 -4.85 8.44
CA ALA A 290 -1.57 -4.73 9.37
C ALA A 290 -2.27 -3.38 9.18
N ILE A 291 -3.42 -3.38 8.50
CA ILE A 291 -4.22 -2.18 8.23
C ILE A 291 -5.07 -1.83 9.46
N ARG A 292 -4.89 -0.63 10.01
CA ARG A 292 -5.79 -0.07 11.04
C ARG A 292 -6.93 0.69 10.41
N SER A 293 -6.61 1.49 9.39
CA SER A 293 -7.59 2.21 8.57
C SER A 293 -6.94 2.51 7.23
N ALA A 294 -7.65 2.32 6.11
CA ALA A 294 -7.14 2.66 4.79
C ALA A 294 -8.24 3.27 3.92
N THR A 295 -7.94 4.36 3.23
CA THR A 295 -8.89 5.00 2.30
C THR A 295 -8.67 4.43 0.90
N VAL A 296 -9.70 3.80 0.35
CA VAL A 296 -9.67 3.20 -0.98
C VAL A 296 -9.77 4.31 -2.02
N LYS A 297 -8.74 4.42 -2.87
CA LYS A 297 -8.74 5.30 -4.05
C LYS A 297 -9.46 4.65 -5.20
N ARG A 298 -9.15 3.37 -5.46
CA ARG A 298 -9.67 2.61 -6.59
C ARG A 298 -9.79 1.14 -6.21
N GLY A 299 -10.95 0.54 -6.40
CA GLY A 299 -11.13 -0.89 -6.17
C GLY A 299 -12.53 -1.37 -6.54
N ARG A 300 -12.65 -2.64 -6.94
CA ARG A 300 -13.94 -3.23 -7.32
C ARG A 300 -14.06 -4.66 -6.80
N ILE A 301 -15.26 -5.00 -6.36
CA ILE A 301 -15.69 -6.38 -6.07
C ILE A 301 -16.69 -6.78 -7.14
N GLN A 302 -16.42 -7.88 -7.83
CA GLN A 302 -17.34 -8.55 -8.74
C GLN A 302 -17.94 -9.75 -8.00
N LEU A 303 -19.25 -9.70 -7.80
CA LEU A 303 -20.04 -10.80 -7.27
C LEU A 303 -20.75 -11.48 -8.45
N SER A 304 -20.57 -12.79 -8.61
CA SER A 304 -21.26 -13.60 -9.61
C SER A 304 -21.93 -14.77 -8.92
N ILE A 305 -23.26 -14.82 -8.92
CA ILE A 305 -24.03 -15.80 -8.16
C ILE A 305 -24.98 -16.53 -9.09
N ARG A 306 -24.78 -17.84 -9.23
CA ARG A 306 -25.67 -18.74 -9.95
C ARG A 306 -26.64 -19.41 -8.98
N ASN A 307 -27.92 -19.13 -9.16
CA ASN A 307 -28.99 -19.78 -8.43
C ASN A 307 -29.43 -21.03 -9.18
N ASP A 308 -28.95 -22.21 -8.77
CA ASP A 308 -29.37 -23.48 -9.38
C ASP A 308 -30.73 -23.96 -8.82
N LEU A 309 -31.38 -23.20 -7.92
CA LEU A 309 -32.67 -23.55 -7.36
C LEU A 309 -33.82 -23.31 -8.36
N PRO A 310 -34.91 -24.10 -8.29
CA PRO A 310 -36.16 -23.85 -9.02
C PRO A 310 -37.00 -22.70 -8.43
N ILE A 311 -36.44 -21.90 -7.52
CA ILE A 311 -37.13 -20.82 -6.79
C ILE A 311 -36.29 -19.54 -6.88
N THR A 312 -36.94 -18.41 -7.09
CA THR A 312 -36.30 -17.09 -7.01
C THR A 312 -35.90 -16.79 -5.57
N ALA A 313 -34.72 -16.23 -5.37
CA ALA A 313 -34.21 -15.83 -4.07
C ALA A 313 -33.66 -14.40 -4.11
N ALA A 314 -33.27 -13.88 -2.96
CA ALA A 314 -32.45 -12.69 -2.82
C ALA A 314 -31.31 -12.97 -1.85
N ILE A 315 -30.15 -12.38 -2.11
CA ILE A 315 -29.05 -12.32 -1.16
C ILE A 315 -28.93 -10.90 -0.63
N GLY A 316 -29.11 -10.72 0.68
CA GLY A 316 -28.65 -9.54 1.39
C GLY A 316 -27.20 -9.74 1.79
N TYR A 317 -26.36 -8.72 1.66
CA TYR A 317 -24.96 -8.80 2.07
C TYR A 317 -24.50 -7.53 2.76
N GLU A 318 -23.54 -7.67 3.67
CA GLU A 318 -22.89 -6.59 4.40
C GLU A 318 -21.39 -6.91 4.60
N LEU A 319 -20.53 -5.95 4.26
CA LEU A 319 -19.11 -5.94 4.58
C LEU A 319 -18.87 -4.82 5.60
N PRO A 320 -18.94 -5.12 6.91
CA PRO A 320 -18.88 -4.09 7.96
C PRO A 320 -17.55 -3.36 8.07
N ASP A 321 -16.48 -3.94 7.52
CA ASP A 321 -15.13 -3.37 7.53
C ASP A 321 -14.93 -2.31 6.44
N PHE A 322 -15.77 -2.30 5.39
CA PHE A 322 -15.77 -1.24 4.39
C PHE A 322 -16.85 -0.22 4.71
N ARG A 323 -16.45 1.01 5.03
CA ARG A 323 -17.37 2.08 5.44
C ARG A 323 -17.28 3.30 4.54
N ARG A 324 -18.42 3.92 4.23
CA ARG A 324 -18.47 5.24 3.59
C ARG A 324 -19.32 6.16 4.46
N ASN A 325 -18.74 7.26 4.94
CA ASN A 325 -19.38 8.18 5.91
C ASN A 325 -19.88 7.46 7.18
N GLY A 326 -19.14 6.44 7.64
CA GLY A 326 -19.49 5.64 8.80
C GLY A 326 -20.50 4.52 8.56
N THR A 327 -21.11 4.44 7.37
CA THR A 327 -22.08 3.38 7.02
C THR A 327 -21.37 2.18 6.39
N PRO A 328 -21.58 0.95 6.91
CA PRO A 328 -21.14 -0.29 6.29
C PRO A 328 -21.58 -0.44 4.83
N LEU A 329 -20.70 -1.04 4.02
CA LEU A 329 -21.03 -1.48 2.68
C LEU A 329 -22.06 -2.60 2.78
N HIS A 330 -23.21 -2.41 2.15
CA HIS A 330 -24.27 -3.41 2.09
C HIS A 330 -24.99 -3.34 0.76
N GLY A 331 -25.76 -4.38 0.46
CA GLY A 331 -26.62 -4.41 -0.71
C GLY A 331 -27.50 -5.63 -0.75
N VAL A 332 -28.32 -5.69 -1.80
CA VAL A 332 -29.19 -6.83 -2.07
C VAL A 332 -29.07 -7.18 -3.54
N LEU A 333 -28.86 -8.46 -3.83
CA LEU A 333 -28.85 -9.02 -5.17
C LEU A 333 -30.03 -9.96 -5.34
N ASN A 334 -30.90 -9.68 -6.32
CA ASN A 334 -31.96 -10.60 -6.69
C ASN A 334 -31.39 -11.77 -7.49
N LEU A 335 -31.84 -12.97 -7.18
CA LEU A 335 -31.37 -14.21 -7.78
C LEU A 335 -32.54 -14.96 -8.44
N PRO A 336 -32.85 -14.67 -9.71
CA PRO A 336 -33.87 -15.40 -10.44
C PRO A 336 -33.56 -16.91 -10.48
N SER A 337 -34.61 -17.74 -10.47
CA SER A 337 -34.46 -19.19 -10.54
C SER A 337 -33.67 -19.63 -11.79
N ARG A 338 -32.74 -20.57 -11.60
CA ARG A 338 -31.91 -21.18 -12.66
C ARG A 338 -31.12 -20.16 -13.50
N GLN A 339 -30.71 -19.04 -12.90
CA GLN A 339 -29.99 -17.96 -13.60
C GLN A 339 -28.74 -17.52 -12.85
N LEU A 340 -27.83 -16.90 -13.62
CA LEU A 340 -26.68 -16.18 -13.10
C LEU A 340 -27.05 -14.70 -12.89
N SER A 341 -26.66 -14.16 -11.74
CA SER A 341 -26.77 -12.74 -11.41
C SER A 341 -25.40 -12.18 -11.09
N GLU A 342 -25.07 -11.03 -11.65
CA GLU A 342 -23.77 -10.39 -11.49
C GLU A 342 -23.93 -8.98 -10.95
N GLN A 343 -23.05 -8.60 -10.02
CA GLN A 343 -23.01 -7.26 -9.46
C GLN A 343 -21.57 -6.79 -9.32
N THR A 344 -21.31 -5.56 -9.76
CA THR A 344 -20.04 -4.88 -9.52
C THR A 344 -20.23 -3.82 -8.45
N ILE A 345 -19.46 -3.94 -7.37
CA ILE A 345 -19.41 -3.01 -6.25
C ILE A 345 -18.15 -2.17 -6.40
N VAL A 346 -18.29 -0.84 -6.41
CA VAL A 346 -17.17 0.10 -6.50
C VAL A 346 -16.79 0.56 -5.09
N LEU A 347 -15.53 0.35 -4.73
CA LEU A 347 -14.99 0.64 -3.40
C LEU A 347 -14.38 2.05 -3.28
N ASP A 348 -14.33 2.82 -4.36
CA ASP A 348 -13.74 4.18 -4.38
C ASP A 348 -14.34 5.06 -3.28
N GLY A 349 -13.50 5.64 -2.42
CA GLY A 349 -13.92 6.48 -1.29
C GLY A 349 -14.53 5.72 -0.11
N TYR A 350 -14.48 4.38 -0.09
CA TYR A 350 -14.68 3.62 1.15
C TYR A 350 -13.40 3.65 2.00
N THR A 351 -13.57 3.57 3.31
CA THR A 351 -12.51 3.32 4.29
C THR A 351 -12.59 1.86 4.71
N LEU A 352 -11.47 1.16 4.63
CA LEU A 352 -11.28 -0.20 5.14
C LEU A 352 -10.77 -0.15 6.58
N GLU A 353 -11.51 -0.75 7.50
CA GLU A 353 -11.18 -0.86 8.94
C GLU A 353 -11.46 -2.30 9.41
N PRO A 354 -10.49 -3.21 9.31
CA PRO A 354 -10.67 -4.65 9.58
C PRO A 354 -11.00 -5.07 11.04
N GLY A 355 -11.44 -4.16 11.90
CA GLY A 355 -11.74 -4.45 13.31
C GLY A 355 -10.51 -4.84 14.16
N GLU A 356 -10.71 -5.73 15.14
CA GLU A 356 -9.65 -6.21 16.04
C GLU A 356 -8.72 -7.23 15.36
N GLY A 357 -7.42 -7.08 15.60
CA GLY A 357 -6.34 -7.84 14.97
C GLY A 357 -5.09 -6.96 14.98
N ALA A 358 -4.18 -7.21 15.93
CA ALA A 358 -3.16 -6.23 16.29
C ALA A 358 -1.87 -6.33 15.47
N ARG A 359 -1.72 -7.38 14.65
CA ARG A 359 -0.47 -7.77 13.99
C ARG A 359 -0.70 -8.24 12.55
N PRO A 360 0.33 -8.14 11.68
CA PRO A 360 0.28 -8.69 10.33
C PRO A 360 -0.07 -10.19 10.33
N GLY A 361 -0.92 -10.63 9.41
CA GLY A 361 -1.37 -12.03 9.29
C GLY A 361 -2.43 -12.48 10.31
N GLU A 362 -2.82 -11.63 11.26
CA GLU A 362 -3.93 -11.91 12.21
C GLU A 362 -5.23 -11.19 11.83
N GLN A 363 -5.23 -10.42 10.74
CA GLN A 363 -6.38 -9.63 10.31
C GLN A 363 -7.32 -10.43 9.43
N ALA A 364 -8.60 -10.09 9.46
CA ALA A 364 -9.58 -10.68 8.57
C ALA A 364 -10.69 -9.69 8.20
N LEU A 365 -11.28 -9.91 7.03
CA LEU A 365 -12.48 -9.22 6.57
C LEU A 365 -13.73 -10.00 6.98
N HIS A 366 -14.69 -9.32 7.54
CA HIS A 366 -15.99 -9.87 7.91
C HIS A 366 -16.97 -9.71 6.75
N PHE A 367 -17.76 -10.74 6.53
CA PHE A 367 -18.79 -10.76 5.51
C PHE A 367 -20.05 -11.41 6.06
N ASN A 368 -21.10 -10.61 6.22
CA ASN A 368 -22.40 -11.10 6.66
C ASN A 368 -23.30 -11.21 5.43
N TRP A 369 -24.05 -12.29 5.32
CA TRP A 369 -25.03 -12.43 4.25
C TRP A 369 -26.27 -13.18 4.72
N SER A 370 -27.41 -12.83 4.12
CA SER A 370 -28.67 -13.54 4.24
C SER A 370 -29.10 -14.08 2.89
N PHE A 371 -29.77 -15.23 2.89
CA PHE A 371 -30.38 -15.84 1.72
C PHE A 371 -31.86 -16.06 1.98
N ASP A 372 -32.67 -15.45 1.14
CA ASP A 372 -34.13 -15.39 1.29
C ASP A 372 -34.81 -15.96 0.05
N THR A 373 -35.47 -17.11 0.16
CA THR A 373 -36.26 -17.67 -0.95
C THR A 373 -37.66 -17.09 -0.99
N GLN A 374 -38.19 -16.87 -2.20
CA GLN A 374 -39.56 -16.44 -2.37
C GLN A 374 -40.53 -17.60 -2.10
N ASN A 375 -41.68 -17.27 -1.51
CA ASN A 375 -42.79 -18.21 -1.39
C ASN A 375 -43.32 -18.56 -2.78
N THR A 376 -43.42 -19.86 -3.08
CA THR A 376 -43.92 -20.38 -4.36
C THR A 376 -45.43 -20.25 -4.54
N GLY A 377 -46.15 -19.88 -3.47
CA GLY A 377 -47.60 -19.72 -3.46
C GLY A 377 -48.30 -21.05 -3.72
N ASP A 378 -49.16 -21.09 -4.74
CA ASP A 378 -49.86 -22.31 -5.15
C ASP A 378 -49.07 -23.20 -6.10
N ASN A 379 -47.91 -22.74 -6.58
CA ASN A 379 -47.09 -23.53 -7.49
C ASN A 379 -46.27 -24.56 -6.70
N MET A 380 -46.30 -25.80 -7.17
CA MET A 380 -45.40 -26.83 -6.66
C MET A 380 -44.10 -26.80 -7.46
N VAL A 381 -42.97 -26.89 -6.76
CA VAL A 381 -41.65 -26.98 -7.34
C VAL A 381 -40.95 -28.25 -6.87
N HIS A 382 -40.10 -28.81 -7.72
CA HIS A 382 -39.27 -29.96 -7.38
C HIS A 382 -37.94 -29.49 -6.79
N LEU A 383 -37.78 -29.61 -5.48
CA LEU A 383 -36.60 -29.13 -4.75
C LEU A 383 -35.88 -30.30 -4.07
N TYR A 384 -34.55 -30.30 -4.16
CA TYR A 384 -33.67 -31.23 -3.47
C TYR A 384 -32.87 -30.50 -2.38
N ALA A 385 -32.56 -31.19 -1.28
CA ALA A 385 -31.67 -30.66 -0.25
C ALA A 385 -30.25 -30.41 -0.79
N THR A 386 -29.86 -31.12 -1.85
CA THR A 386 -28.57 -30.96 -2.55
C THR A 386 -28.61 -29.90 -3.65
N ASP A 387 -29.78 -29.31 -3.95
CA ASP A 387 -29.80 -28.14 -4.81
C ASP A 387 -28.98 -27.03 -4.15
N LYS A 388 -28.26 -26.25 -4.95
CA LYS A 388 -27.26 -25.31 -4.44
C LYS A 388 -27.31 -23.95 -5.08
N VAL A 389 -26.70 -22.99 -4.41
CA VAL A 389 -26.32 -21.69 -4.96
C VAL A 389 -24.81 -21.67 -5.04
N VAL A 390 -24.28 -21.25 -6.18
CA VAL A 390 -22.84 -21.14 -6.42
C VAL A 390 -22.49 -19.67 -6.55
N ALA A 391 -21.63 -19.17 -5.68
CA ALA A 391 -21.17 -17.79 -5.69
C ALA A 391 -19.68 -17.72 -5.98
N GLU A 392 -19.28 -16.73 -6.76
CA GLU A 392 -17.90 -16.35 -6.99
C GLU A 392 -17.74 -14.88 -6.63
N ILE A 393 -16.75 -14.62 -5.78
CA ILE A 393 -16.34 -13.28 -5.41
C ILE A 393 -14.95 -13.07 -6.01
N LYS A 394 -14.83 -12.03 -6.82
CA LYS A 394 -13.57 -11.60 -7.41
C LYS A 394 -13.31 -10.16 -7.05
N THR A 395 -12.14 -9.86 -6.53
CA THR A 395 -11.64 -8.50 -6.39
C THR A 395 -10.45 -8.33 -7.31
N ASP A 396 -10.36 -7.18 -7.97
CA ASP A 396 -9.11 -6.77 -8.61
C ASP A 396 -8.18 -6.16 -7.55
N GLU A 397 -7.01 -5.68 -7.98
CA GLU A 397 -6.11 -4.88 -7.14
C GLU A 397 -6.87 -3.69 -6.52
N ILE A 398 -6.76 -3.53 -5.20
CA ILE A 398 -7.34 -2.40 -4.47
C ILE A 398 -6.20 -1.43 -4.15
N VAL A 399 -6.32 -0.20 -4.65
CA VAL A 399 -5.35 0.88 -4.46
C VAL A 399 -5.88 1.85 -3.41
N PHE A 400 -5.02 2.21 -2.46
CA PHE A 400 -5.34 3.12 -1.37
C PHE A 400 -4.68 4.49 -1.57
N SER A 401 -5.40 5.57 -1.25
CA SER A 401 -4.81 6.91 -1.19
C SER A 401 -4.09 7.17 0.14
N GLN A 402 -4.48 6.43 1.19
CA GLN A 402 -3.89 6.53 2.52
C GLN A 402 -4.04 5.21 3.25
N ILE A 403 -2.99 4.78 3.96
CA ILE A 403 -3.00 3.64 4.88
C ILE A 403 -2.44 4.11 6.21
N ARG A 404 -3.14 3.75 7.29
CA ARG A 404 -2.64 3.76 8.65
C ARG A 404 -2.46 2.34 9.11
N GLY A 405 -1.27 1.96 9.53
CA GLY A 405 -1.00 0.57 9.87
C GLY A 405 0.46 0.26 10.13
N GLU A 406 0.73 -1.03 10.34
CA GLU A 406 2.07 -1.59 10.30
C GLU A 406 2.38 -2.00 8.86
N LEU A 407 3.25 -1.24 8.21
CA LEU A 407 3.65 -1.49 6.82
C LEU A 407 5.00 -2.22 6.81
N GLY A 408 5.05 -3.41 6.21
CA GLY A 408 6.27 -4.22 6.13
C GLY A 408 6.92 -4.25 4.74
N ASN A 409 6.12 -4.15 3.68
CA ASN A 409 6.55 -4.51 2.31
C ASN A 409 6.46 -3.36 1.28
N VAL A 410 6.17 -2.13 1.69
CA VAL A 410 6.11 -1.01 0.74
C VAL A 410 7.51 -0.48 0.44
N GLN A 411 7.94 -0.60 -0.81
CA GLN A 411 9.28 -0.21 -1.26
C GLN A 411 9.19 0.86 -2.36
N ILE A 412 10.00 1.91 -2.26
CA ILE A 412 10.26 2.87 -3.33
C ILE A 412 11.63 2.56 -3.95
N ASP A 413 11.64 2.17 -5.23
CA ASP A 413 12.87 2.09 -6.00
C ASP A 413 13.32 3.49 -6.43
N LEU A 414 14.55 3.84 -6.10
CA LEU A 414 15.18 5.07 -6.59
C LEU A 414 15.70 4.80 -7.99
N GLU A 415 15.13 5.51 -8.97
CA GLU A 415 15.60 5.45 -10.35
C GLU A 415 17.10 5.82 -10.40
N PRO A 416 17.93 5.10 -11.19
CA PRO A 416 19.33 5.41 -11.32
C PRO A 416 19.54 6.85 -11.81
N VAL A 417 20.13 7.69 -10.98
CA VAL A 417 20.50 9.05 -11.36
C VAL A 417 21.99 9.08 -11.64
N THR A 418 22.34 9.15 -12.94
CA THR A 418 23.71 9.41 -13.39
C THR A 418 23.92 10.90 -13.57
N LYS A 419 25.02 11.43 -13.03
CA LYS A 419 25.44 12.82 -13.21
C LYS A 419 26.92 12.91 -13.53
N HIS A 420 27.22 13.75 -14.51
CA HIS A 420 28.58 14.14 -14.80
C HIS A 420 29.03 15.19 -13.79
N VAL A 421 30.22 14.96 -13.23
CA VAL A 421 30.89 15.87 -12.31
C VAL A 421 32.15 16.36 -12.98
N SER A 422 32.22 17.66 -13.24
CA SER A 422 33.47 18.28 -13.69
C SER A 422 34.45 18.31 -12.53
N VAL A 423 35.42 17.39 -12.55
CA VAL A 423 36.57 17.44 -11.65
C VAL A 423 37.50 18.54 -12.18
N PRO A 424 37.94 19.49 -11.34
CA PRO A 424 38.91 20.51 -11.75
C PRO A 424 40.15 19.87 -12.40
N GLU A 425 40.70 20.52 -13.42
CA GLU A 425 41.94 20.05 -14.05
C GLU A 425 43.10 20.10 -13.05
N HIS A 426 44.06 19.18 -13.19
CA HIS A 426 45.27 19.06 -12.34
C HIS A 426 45.07 18.51 -10.91
N LEU A 427 43.92 17.89 -10.59
CA LEU A 427 43.73 17.20 -9.30
C LEU A 427 44.25 15.74 -9.26
N ASP A 428 44.80 15.21 -10.35
CA ASP A 428 45.24 13.80 -10.46
C ASP A 428 46.32 13.38 -9.43
N SER A 429 47.12 14.34 -8.96
CA SER A 429 48.17 14.14 -7.95
C SER A 429 47.65 14.23 -6.51
N LEU A 430 46.40 14.60 -6.29
CA LEU A 430 45.84 14.80 -4.96
C LEU A 430 45.35 13.49 -4.36
N ARG A 431 45.51 13.37 -3.04
CA ARG A 431 45.00 12.26 -2.25
C ARG A 431 44.21 12.84 -1.08
N PHE A 432 42.97 12.44 -0.97
CA PHE A 432 42.09 12.81 0.14
C PHE A 432 42.34 11.85 1.30
N GLY A 433 42.91 12.37 2.38
CA GLY A 433 43.08 11.64 3.65
C GLY A 433 41.89 11.77 4.59
N GLN A 434 41.07 12.82 4.41
CA GLN A 434 39.83 13.03 5.13
C GLN A 434 38.74 13.46 4.14
N VAL A 435 37.58 12.83 4.26
CA VAL A 435 36.39 13.13 3.47
C VAL A 435 35.20 13.06 4.41
N THR A 436 34.30 14.02 4.28
CA THR A 436 32.99 14.00 4.90
C THR A 436 31.93 14.04 3.81
N LEU A 437 30.98 13.11 3.87
CA LEU A 437 29.78 13.15 3.05
C LEU A 437 28.60 13.55 3.94
N GLU A 438 27.97 14.66 3.61
CA GLU A 438 26.72 15.10 4.23
C GLU A 438 25.55 14.68 3.33
N VAL A 439 24.54 14.03 3.89
CA VAL A 439 23.30 13.67 3.20
C VAL A 439 22.14 14.26 3.99
N ASP A 440 21.43 15.21 3.39
CA ASP A 440 20.20 15.75 3.95
C ASP A 440 19.02 15.06 3.24
N VAL A 441 18.13 14.44 4.02
CA VAL A 441 16.93 13.78 3.50
C VAL A 441 15.70 14.54 3.99
N GLN A 442 14.88 15.00 3.05
CA GLN A 442 13.58 15.59 3.30
C GLN A 442 12.47 14.61 2.93
N HIS A 443 11.47 14.45 3.80
CA HIS A 443 10.33 13.59 3.52
C HIS A 443 9.09 13.98 4.33
N THR A 444 7.93 13.47 3.92
CA THR A 444 6.66 13.62 4.65
C THR A 444 6.13 12.32 5.25
N LEU A 445 6.85 11.20 5.09
CA LEU A 445 6.46 9.88 5.59
C LEU A 445 6.07 9.92 7.08
N GLY A 446 4.82 9.62 7.40
CA GLY A 446 4.31 9.51 8.78
C GLY A 446 4.64 8.19 9.49
N ILE A 447 5.57 7.40 8.93
CA ILE A 447 6.08 6.15 9.50
C ILE A 447 7.60 6.09 9.29
N PRO A 448 8.38 5.46 10.20
CA PRO A 448 9.80 5.29 9.98
C PRO A 448 10.10 4.50 8.70
N ALA A 449 11.21 4.81 8.04
CA ALA A 449 11.66 4.14 6.83
C ALA A 449 13.15 3.82 6.90
N ARG A 450 13.61 2.90 6.07
CA ARG A 450 15.02 2.58 5.89
C ARG A 450 15.37 2.74 4.42
N ALA A 451 16.43 3.47 4.11
CA ALA A 451 16.96 3.49 2.76
C ALA A 451 18.22 2.62 2.69
N ASP A 452 18.41 1.93 1.57
CA ASP A 452 19.65 1.28 1.19
C ASP A 452 20.10 1.91 -0.13
N ILE A 453 21.13 2.76 -0.05
CA ILE A 453 21.60 3.61 -1.15
C ILE A 453 23.00 3.17 -1.56
N ARG A 454 23.20 2.97 -2.85
CA ARG A 454 24.48 2.66 -3.47
C ARG A 454 24.91 3.83 -4.35
N VAL A 455 26.10 4.35 -4.08
CA VAL A 455 26.72 5.43 -4.85
C VAL A 455 27.91 4.85 -5.60
N GLN A 456 27.88 4.97 -6.92
CA GLN A 456 28.92 4.46 -7.82
C GLN A 456 29.59 5.61 -8.56
N GLY A 457 30.91 5.57 -8.64
CA GLY A 457 31.74 6.58 -9.29
C GLY A 457 32.52 5.93 -10.42
N LYS A 458 32.54 6.55 -11.59
CA LYS A 458 33.37 6.15 -12.72
C LYS A 458 34.29 7.31 -13.09
N ASN A 459 35.58 7.03 -13.16
CA ASN A 459 36.58 8.03 -13.53
C ASN A 459 36.90 8.00 -15.03
N ARG A 460 37.74 8.93 -15.49
CA ARG A 460 38.14 9.07 -16.89
C ARG A 460 38.78 7.82 -17.49
N ALA A 461 39.52 7.07 -16.68
CA ALA A 461 40.16 5.81 -17.06
C ALA A 461 39.19 4.61 -17.10
N GLY A 462 37.92 4.83 -16.76
CA GLY A 462 36.89 3.80 -16.70
C GLY A 462 36.92 2.94 -15.43
N LYS A 463 37.75 3.28 -14.43
CA LYS A 463 37.74 2.60 -13.12
C LYS A 463 36.44 2.95 -12.40
N VAL A 464 35.77 1.93 -11.89
CA VAL A 464 34.54 2.06 -11.11
C VAL A 464 34.83 1.81 -9.63
N THR A 465 34.38 2.73 -8.78
CA THR A 465 34.38 2.62 -7.32
C THR A 465 32.98 2.80 -6.79
N HIS A 466 32.70 2.32 -5.58
CA HIS A 466 31.38 2.48 -4.97
C HIS A 466 31.47 2.45 -3.45
N PHE A 467 30.41 2.97 -2.83
CA PHE A 467 30.15 2.82 -1.40
C PHE A 467 28.63 2.76 -1.17
N GLU A 468 28.22 2.33 0.02
CA GLU A 468 26.82 2.15 0.38
C GLU A 468 26.48 2.92 1.66
N ILE A 469 25.24 3.38 1.74
CA ILE A 469 24.69 4.15 2.85
C ILE A 469 23.35 3.53 3.24
N HIS A 470 23.13 3.34 4.54
CA HIS A 470 21.93 2.70 5.07
C HIS A 470 21.21 3.59 6.09
N PRO A 471 20.70 4.79 5.71
CA PRO A 471 20.10 5.69 6.69
C PRO A 471 18.71 5.20 7.12
N THR A 472 18.41 5.34 8.40
CA THR A 472 17.06 5.20 8.96
C THR A 472 16.42 6.57 9.05
N LEU A 473 15.23 6.70 8.48
CA LEU A 473 14.42 7.91 8.53
C LEU A 473 13.37 7.76 9.63
N ASP A 474 13.41 8.64 10.62
CA ASP A 474 12.33 8.74 11.60
C ASP A 474 11.04 9.31 10.97
N ALA A 475 9.87 8.93 11.49
CA ALA A 475 8.58 9.47 11.02
C ALA A 475 8.49 11.01 11.11
N ALA A 476 7.82 11.61 10.14
CA ALA A 476 7.38 13.00 10.15
C ALA A 476 6.05 13.15 10.90
N GLN A 477 5.77 14.36 11.40
CA GLN A 477 4.43 14.67 11.92
C GLN A 477 3.46 14.87 10.74
N PRO A 478 2.16 14.59 10.92
CA PRO A 478 1.17 14.78 9.86
C PRO A 478 1.20 16.22 9.29
N GLY A 479 1.37 16.34 7.98
CA GLY A 479 1.42 17.63 7.28
C GLY A 479 2.75 18.38 7.36
N GLU A 480 3.78 17.82 8.00
CA GLU A 480 5.11 18.42 8.10
C GLU A 480 6.14 17.77 7.17
N THR A 481 7.05 18.57 6.63
CA THR A 481 8.27 18.05 5.98
C THR A 481 9.37 17.91 7.02
N LYS A 482 9.84 16.68 7.25
CA LYS A 482 10.96 16.39 8.14
C LYS A 482 12.26 16.38 7.37
N THR A 483 13.27 17.07 7.89
CA THR A 483 14.65 17.07 7.36
C THR A 483 15.56 16.32 8.34
N GLN A 484 16.28 15.32 7.84
CA GLN A 484 17.26 14.54 8.62
C GLN A 484 18.63 14.60 7.94
N LYS A 485 19.65 14.97 8.72
CA LYS A 485 21.04 15.09 8.25
C LYS A 485 21.86 13.90 8.70
N PHE A 486 22.53 13.25 7.75
CA PHE A 486 23.48 12.16 7.97
C PHE A 486 24.88 12.63 7.60
N VAL A 487 25.85 12.42 8.49
CA VAL A 487 27.25 12.82 8.28
C VAL A 487 28.12 11.58 8.31
N LEU A 488 28.70 11.24 7.16
CA LEU A 488 29.54 10.06 6.94
C LEU A 488 31.00 10.50 6.91
N GLY A 489 31.80 9.92 7.80
CA GLY A 489 33.23 10.19 7.92
C GLY A 489 34.11 9.21 7.14
N PRO A 490 35.44 9.33 7.27
CA PRO A 490 36.42 8.49 6.57
C PRO A 490 36.31 7.00 6.89
N ASP A 491 35.70 6.64 8.02
CA ASP A 491 35.47 5.24 8.44
C ASP A 491 34.37 4.54 7.61
N THR A 492 33.66 5.27 6.76
CA THR A 492 32.65 4.70 5.85
C THR A 492 33.34 3.84 4.78
N PRO A 493 33.07 2.52 4.71
CA PRO A 493 33.73 1.62 3.78
C PRO A 493 33.61 2.10 2.33
N GLY A 494 34.74 2.20 1.62
CA GLY A 494 34.80 2.59 0.22
C GLY A 494 34.67 4.10 -0.07
N LEU A 495 34.32 4.95 0.92
CA LEU A 495 34.14 6.39 0.69
C LEU A 495 35.45 7.10 0.30
N ILE A 496 36.55 6.76 0.97
CA ILE A 496 37.88 7.32 0.66
C ILE A 496 38.37 6.86 -0.71
N ASP A 497 38.20 5.57 -1.03
CA ASP A 497 38.57 5.02 -2.34
C ASP A 497 37.73 5.62 -3.47
N PHE A 498 36.44 5.86 -3.21
CA PHE A 498 35.54 6.55 -4.12
C PHE A 498 36.05 7.97 -4.43
N MET A 499 36.34 8.78 -3.40
CA MET A 499 36.84 10.14 -3.63
C MET A 499 38.22 10.17 -4.30
N ASN A 500 39.14 9.29 -3.88
CA ASN A 500 40.47 9.18 -4.48
C ASN A 500 40.46 8.63 -5.91
N SER A 501 39.34 8.04 -6.37
CA SER A 501 39.20 7.65 -7.77
C SER A 501 38.93 8.82 -8.71
N LEU A 502 38.59 10.00 -8.17
CA LEU A 502 38.21 11.21 -8.92
C LEU A 502 37.10 10.91 -9.95
N PRO A 503 35.88 10.57 -9.51
CA PRO A 503 34.81 10.19 -10.42
C PRO A 503 34.35 11.39 -11.25
N GLU A 504 34.32 11.21 -12.57
CA GLU A 504 33.72 12.17 -13.53
C GLU A 504 32.24 11.87 -13.77
N GLU A 505 31.79 10.68 -13.39
CA GLU A 505 30.41 10.24 -13.46
C GLU A 505 30.03 9.61 -12.12
N ILE A 506 28.96 10.10 -11.50
CA ILE A 506 28.39 9.54 -10.28
C ILE A 506 26.99 9.01 -10.59
N ALA A 507 26.75 7.75 -10.28
CA ALA A 507 25.44 7.11 -10.35
C ALA A 507 24.94 6.79 -8.93
N VAL A 508 23.72 7.21 -8.62
CA VAL A 508 23.04 6.90 -7.36
C VAL A 508 21.87 5.98 -7.64
N THR A 509 21.83 4.85 -6.95
CA THR A 509 20.76 3.85 -7.02
C THR A 509 20.38 3.45 -5.60
N GLY A 510 19.15 3.02 -5.36
CA GLY A 510 18.81 2.53 -4.03
C GLY A 510 17.34 2.20 -3.89
N LYS A 511 16.97 1.82 -2.67
CA LYS A 511 15.61 1.45 -2.30
C LYS A 511 15.27 2.10 -0.97
N ILE A 512 14.02 2.51 -0.80
CA ILE A 512 13.47 2.98 0.47
C ILE A 512 12.38 2.02 0.89
N GLN A 513 12.61 1.30 1.97
CA GLN A 513 11.63 0.47 2.64
C GLN A 513 10.83 1.32 3.62
N ILE A 514 9.52 1.43 3.42
CA ILE A 514 8.61 2.19 4.27
C ILE A 514 8.04 1.27 5.34
N GLY A 515 8.18 1.69 6.60
CA GLY A 515 7.76 0.95 7.77
C GLY A 515 8.82 -0.01 8.32
N GLN A 516 8.61 -0.42 9.56
CA GLN A 516 9.42 -1.39 10.28
C GLN A 516 8.50 -2.30 11.09
N PRO A 517 8.85 -3.58 11.31
CA PRO A 517 8.04 -4.48 12.13
C PRO A 517 7.75 -3.89 13.52
N GLY A 518 6.48 -3.96 13.93
CA GLY A 518 5.95 -3.42 15.18
C GLY A 518 5.70 -1.91 15.21
N MET A 519 5.97 -1.16 14.13
CA MET A 519 5.72 0.29 14.06
C MET A 519 4.44 0.59 13.31
N ILE A 520 3.56 1.37 13.94
CA ILE A 520 2.32 1.87 13.32
C ILE A 520 2.53 3.31 12.90
N GLY A 521 2.19 3.64 11.65
CA GLY A 521 2.22 5.01 11.15
C GLY A 521 1.24 5.24 10.02
N ASP A 522 1.20 6.48 9.56
CA ASP A 522 0.33 6.96 8.49
C ASP A 522 1.17 7.19 7.22
N VAL A 523 0.70 6.67 6.08
CA VAL A 523 1.32 6.89 4.77
C VAL A 523 0.24 7.20 3.74
N SER A 524 0.47 8.25 2.95
CA SER A 524 -0.38 8.65 1.84
C SER A 524 0.32 8.47 0.49
N GLU A 525 -0.44 8.35 -0.59
CA GLU A 525 0.09 8.37 -1.95
C GLU A 525 0.83 9.67 -2.29
N ASP A 526 0.46 10.77 -1.64
CA ASP A 526 1.08 12.10 -1.81
C ASP A 526 2.39 12.23 -1.02
N ASP A 527 2.69 11.27 -0.14
CA ASP A 527 3.95 11.30 0.59
C ASP A 527 5.14 11.14 -0.34
N TRP A 528 6.25 11.76 0.03
CA TRP A 528 7.45 11.76 -0.79
C TRP A 528 8.72 11.75 0.04
N VAL A 529 9.81 11.35 -0.61
CA VAL A 529 11.18 11.43 -0.11
C VAL A 529 12.05 12.11 -1.16
N GLN A 530 12.94 13.00 -0.70
CA GLN A 530 13.93 13.68 -1.52
C GLN A 530 15.23 13.78 -0.72
N ALA A 531 16.37 13.62 -1.38
CA ALA A 531 17.66 13.74 -0.72
C ALA A 531 18.56 14.74 -1.45
N SER A 532 19.39 15.44 -0.70
CA SER A 532 20.52 16.20 -1.21
C SER A 532 21.81 15.69 -0.58
N VAL A 533 22.83 15.51 -1.41
CA VAL A 533 24.14 15.01 -1.03
C VAL A 533 25.19 16.10 -1.20
N ALA A 534 26.11 16.23 -0.26
CA ALA A 534 27.24 17.15 -0.32
C ALA A 534 28.53 16.46 0.15
N PHE A 535 29.44 16.22 -0.78
CA PHE A 535 30.80 15.80 -0.46
C PHE A 535 31.61 17.01 -0.07
N ARG A 536 32.33 16.91 1.05
CA ARG A 536 33.26 17.91 1.56
C ARG A 536 34.59 17.21 1.85
N ALA A 537 35.65 17.65 1.19
CA ALA A 537 36.98 17.12 1.47
C ALA A 537 37.95 18.29 1.69
N PRO A 538 38.59 18.39 2.88
CA PRO A 538 39.73 19.30 3.02
C PRO A 538 40.83 18.84 2.07
N LEU A 539 41.37 19.76 1.28
CA LEU A 539 42.49 19.45 0.43
C LEU A 539 43.77 19.45 1.27
N ALA A 540 44.27 18.27 1.60
CA ALA A 540 45.67 18.10 1.98
C ALA A 540 46.50 18.11 0.68
N VAL A 541 46.72 19.31 0.14
CA VAL A 541 47.30 19.49 -1.19
C VAL A 541 48.80 19.21 -1.15
N ALA A 542 49.27 18.19 -1.89
CA ALA A 542 50.60 18.21 -2.46
C ALA A 542 50.49 18.91 -3.82
N ILE A 543 50.81 20.22 -3.87
CA ILE A 543 50.73 21.00 -5.13
C ILE A 543 51.84 20.48 -6.06
N PRO A 544 51.51 19.93 -7.23
CA PRO A 544 52.52 19.55 -8.22
C PRO A 544 53.25 20.80 -8.72
N GLU A 545 54.49 20.66 -9.19
CA GLU A 545 55.25 21.79 -9.76
C GLU A 545 54.46 22.42 -10.92
N GLN A 546 54.07 23.69 -10.77
CA GLN A 546 53.36 24.45 -11.80
C GLN A 546 54.13 25.70 -12.19
N THR A 547 54.13 25.99 -13.49
CA THR A 547 54.69 27.24 -14.02
C THR A 547 53.55 28.15 -14.42
N THR A 548 53.38 29.26 -13.70
CA THR A 548 52.49 30.35 -14.12
C THR A 548 53.29 31.43 -14.85
N THR A 549 52.72 32.01 -15.90
CA THR A 549 53.36 33.07 -16.67
C THR A 549 52.58 34.37 -16.50
N ALA A 550 53.25 35.40 -16.01
CA ALA A 550 52.65 36.71 -15.88
C ALA A 550 52.39 37.33 -17.27
N LYS A 551 51.32 38.12 -17.43
CA LYS A 551 51.13 38.94 -18.64
C LYS A 551 52.40 39.78 -18.90
N PRO A 552 52.91 39.81 -20.14
CA PRO A 552 54.07 40.62 -20.50
C PRO A 552 53.82 42.08 -20.12
N ASP A 553 54.76 42.68 -19.39
CA ASP A 553 54.75 44.12 -19.20
C ASP A 553 55.64 44.78 -20.24
N THR A 554 55.20 45.91 -20.78
CA THR A 554 55.96 46.63 -21.81
C THR A 554 56.49 47.91 -21.20
N LEU A 555 57.80 47.95 -21.01
CA LEU A 555 58.45 49.20 -20.65
C LEU A 555 58.35 50.18 -21.81
N LYS A 556 57.50 51.22 -21.67
CA LYS A 556 57.43 52.33 -22.61
C LYS A 556 58.43 53.39 -22.20
N MET A 557 59.39 53.67 -23.06
CA MET A 557 60.32 54.81 -22.93
C MET A 557 60.04 55.76 -24.09
N GLU A 558 60.14 57.06 -23.87
CA GLU A 558 60.06 58.04 -24.96
C GLU A 558 61.24 57.83 -25.93
N ASP A 559 61.02 58.02 -27.23
CA ASP A 559 62.03 57.69 -28.26
C ASP A 559 63.37 58.42 -28.06
N GLY A 560 63.32 59.66 -27.53
CA GLY A 560 64.50 60.44 -27.16
C GLY A 560 65.28 59.82 -26.00
N ASP A 561 64.59 59.47 -24.91
CA ASP A 561 65.21 58.86 -23.73
C ASP A 561 65.79 57.47 -24.03
N ARG A 562 65.15 56.71 -24.93
CA ARG A 562 65.61 55.38 -25.32
C ARG A 562 66.98 55.44 -26.00
N GLN A 563 67.19 56.42 -26.87
CA GLN A 563 68.43 56.57 -27.61
C GLN A 563 69.56 57.01 -26.67
N ASP A 564 69.28 57.95 -25.77
CA ASP A 564 70.24 58.42 -24.77
C ASP A 564 70.65 57.32 -23.78
N VAL A 565 69.71 56.46 -23.36
CA VAL A 565 70.01 55.31 -22.49
C VAL A 565 70.84 54.28 -23.24
N VAL A 566 70.50 53.90 -24.48
CA VAL A 566 71.26 52.89 -25.23
C VAL A 566 72.70 53.35 -25.52
N GLU A 567 72.90 54.63 -25.82
CA GLU A 567 74.23 55.17 -26.14
C GLU A 567 75.10 55.42 -24.90
N ASN A 568 74.52 55.56 -23.70
CA ASN A 568 75.25 55.92 -22.46
C ASN A 568 75.06 54.92 -21.29
N LEU A 569 74.51 53.73 -21.53
CA LEU A 569 74.31 52.71 -20.49
C LEU A 569 75.64 52.08 -20.05
N HIS A 570 76.10 52.40 -18.85
CA HIS A 570 77.32 51.80 -18.28
C HIS A 570 77.06 50.45 -17.58
N LYS A 571 75.98 50.37 -16.78
CA LYS A 571 75.64 49.17 -16.00
C LYS A 571 74.13 49.08 -15.81
N LEU A 572 73.58 47.90 -16.07
CA LEU A 572 72.22 47.54 -15.74
C LEU A 572 72.22 46.52 -14.61
N GLN A 573 71.35 46.69 -13.62
CA GLN A 573 71.15 45.73 -12.56
C GLN A 573 69.66 45.55 -12.28
N LEU A 574 69.18 44.32 -12.43
CA LEU A 574 67.85 43.94 -11.96
C LEU A 574 67.92 43.66 -10.45
N LYS A 575 67.07 44.31 -9.68
CA LYS A 575 66.84 43.98 -8.27
C LYS A 575 65.39 43.52 -8.13
N ALA A 576 65.21 42.29 -7.66
CA ALA A 576 63.91 41.74 -7.34
C ALA A 576 63.86 41.43 -5.84
N GLU A 577 62.72 41.74 -5.22
CA GLU A 577 62.38 41.33 -3.87
C GLU A 577 61.18 40.40 -4.00
N ILE A 578 61.34 39.17 -3.52
CA ILE A 578 60.34 38.11 -3.66
C ILE A 578 60.04 37.61 -2.26
N GLU A 579 58.84 37.92 -1.79
CA GLU A 579 58.32 37.43 -0.52
C GLU A 579 57.35 36.28 -0.80
N ASN A 580 57.69 35.09 -0.30
CA ASN A 580 56.83 33.93 -0.42
C ASN A 580 56.14 33.66 0.92
N HIS A 581 54.84 33.92 0.96
CA HIS A 581 53.98 33.63 2.12
C HIS A 581 53.30 32.26 2.04
N LEU A 582 53.55 31.48 0.99
CA LEU A 582 52.98 30.14 0.82
C LEU A 582 53.85 29.08 1.50
N PRO A 583 53.27 27.97 2.00
CA PRO A 583 54.01 26.87 2.60
C PRO A 583 54.73 25.98 1.57
N LEU A 584 55.08 26.52 0.40
CA LEU A 584 55.59 25.80 -0.77
C LEU A 584 56.86 26.49 -1.29
N GLY A 585 57.79 25.73 -1.87
CA GLY A 585 58.95 26.30 -2.56
C GLY A 585 58.57 26.88 -3.92
N ALA A 586 59.17 28.01 -4.32
CA ALA A 586 58.92 28.66 -5.60
C ALA A 586 60.23 28.98 -6.32
N SER A 587 60.24 28.86 -7.64
CA SER A 587 61.32 29.33 -8.51
C SER A 587 60.77 30.45 -9.41
N VAL A 588 61.49 31.56 -9.52
CA VAL A 588 61.09 32.71 -10.34
C VAL A 588 62.12 32.90 -11.45
N THR A 589 61.65 32.81 -12.70
CA THR A 589 62.47 33.03 -13.89
C THR A 589 62.00 34.30 -14.59
N PHE A 590 62.90 35.25 -14.78
CA PHE A 590 62.63 36.49 -15.51
C PHE A 590 63.00 36.33 -16.98
N TYR A 591 62.05 36.61 -17.88
CA TYR A 591 62.26 36.62 -19.33
C TYR A 591 62.21 38.06 -19.84
N PHE A 592 63.15 38.42 -20.71
CA PHE A 592 63.24 39.73 -21.35
C PHE A 592 63.34 39.53 -22.87
N ALA A 593 62.47 40.17 -23.64
CA ALA A 593 62.51 40.13 -25.11
C ALA A 593 62.26 41.52 -25.69
N ARG A 594 62.62 41.72 -26.97
CA ARG A 594 62.46 43.00 -27.68
C ARG A 594 61.02 43.26 -28.12
N ASP A 595 60.25 42.20 -28.28
CA ASP A 595 58.83 42.23 -28.61
C ASP A 595 58.11 41.11 -27.86
N THR A 596 56.79 41.19 -27.78
CA THR A 596 55.95 40.19 -27.09
C THR A 596 55.86 38.86 -27.83
N VAL A 597 56.30 38.79 -29.09
CA VAL A 597 56.21 37.58 -29.94
C VAL A 597 57.40 36.64 -29.69
N SER A 598 58.55 37.20 -29.32
CA SER A 598 59.78 36.50 -28.96
C SER A 598 59.90 36.22 -27.45
N LEU A 599 58.88 36.57 -26.67
CA LEU A 599 58.84 36.31 -25.24
C LEU A 599 58.37 34.85 -25.01
N TYR A 600 59.17 34.05 -24.29
CA TYR A 600 58.96 32.62 -23.97
C TYR A 600 59.27 31.59 -25.08
N THR A 601 59.74 32.03 -26.25
CA THR A 601 60.39 31.19 -27.28
C THR A 601 61.90 31.31 -27.18
#